data_AF-A0AAE8ZX93-F1
#
_entry.id   AF-A0AAE8ZX93-F1
#
_cell.length_a   1.000
_cell.length_b   1.000
_cell.length_c   1.000
_cell.angle_alpha   90.00
_cell.angle_beta   90.00
_cell.angle_gamma   90.00
#
_symmetry.space_group_name_H-M   'P 1'
#
loop_
_entity.id
_entity.type
_entity.pdbx_description
1 polymer ?
#
loop_
_entity_poly.entity_id
_entity_poly.type
_entity_poly.pdbx_seq_one_letter_code
_entity_poly.pdbx_strand_id
1 'polypeptide(L)'
;MTTILEDGNGLFSTHVALGDVNFAIKNQMRTKSELSKDSLLEIIGDGNGFSSCVILVTCDWSIPSIDLPKKLVLKIVSFAHIKRLIDNAKSKGFCKVKSKEEEKMAEHFLISILAMHSQEINFYEILSSANTEDILTPKVYFSQKFDETNRCKGFIGMEFLEGIGIRHSYENCTVQELQPILKSIASIQALSFSVPNEDFKKIEDESVYAKSVEAMMSGEGMKGCFEHTRLRDPEQFTDIVERIQGYGTKVLDFKKAFNLNKVLGITKNVFVHRDLWKLTFYGPNNQMDNLRL
;
A
#
# COMPACT_ATOMS: atom_id res chain seq x y z
N MET A 1 22.53 5.87 13.62
CA MET A 1 21.66 6.83 12.90
C MET A 1 20.26 6.26 13.00
N THR A 2 19.28 6.99 13.55
CA THR A 2 17.91 6.46 13.71
C THR A 2 17.30 6.18 12.35
N THR A 3 16.63 5.03 12.19
CA THR A 3 15.97 4.61 10.94
C THR A 3 14.55 4.14 11.23
N ILE A 4 13.65 4.15 10.23
CA ILE A 4 12.28 3.62 10.38
C ILE A 4 12.21 2.10 10.67
N LEU A 5 13.35 1.40 10.65
CA LEU A 5 13.43 -0.01 11.01
C LEU A 5 13.35 -0.22 12.52
N GLU A 6 13.63 0.82 13.29
CA GLU A 6 13.55 0.84 14.75
C GLU A 6 12.22 1.45 15.20
N ASP A 7 11.80 1.11 16.41
CA ASP A 7 10.63 1.75 17.01
C ASP A 7 10.95 3.21 17.36
N GLY A 8 9.95 4.07 17.21
CA GLY A 8 10.00 5.47 17.62
C GLY A 8 9.13 5.76 18.85
N ASN A 9 9.25 6.97 19.37
CA ASN A 9 8.47 7.45 20.52
C ASN A 9 7.20 8.21 20.12
N GLY A 10 6.75 8.05 18.88
CA GLY A 10 5.58 8.70 18.30
C GLY A 10 4.32 7.85 18.41
N LEU A 11 3.37 8.10 17.51
CA LEU A 11 2.10 7.41 17.44
C LEU A 11 2.34 5.92 17.16
N PHE A 12 1.81 5.06 18.02
CA PHE A 12 1.88 3.59 17.91
C PHE A 12 3.30 3.06 17.59
N SER A 13 4.29 3.53 18.35
CA SER A 13 5.71 3.15 18.21
C SER A 13 6.35 3.54 16.87
N THR A 14 5.77 4.48 16.13
CA THR A 14 6.40 5.09 14.94
C THR A 14 7.26 6.29 15.33
N HIS A 15 8.02 6.86 14.39
CA HIS A 15 8.75 8.12 14.63
C HIS A 15 7.90 9.38 14.43
N VAL A 16 6.64 9.23 14.00
CA VAL A 16 5.74 10.36 13.71
C VAL A 16 4.96 10.70 14.97
N ALA A 17 5.10 11.93 15.47
CA ALA A 17 4.33 12.44 16.59
C ALA A 17 3.08 13.21 16.12
N LEU A 18 2.09 13.38 17.00
CA LEU A 18 0.91 14.20 16.71
C LEU A 18 1.28 15.64 16.31
N GLY A 19 2.35 16.19 16.87
CA GLY A 19 2.86 17.51 16.49
C GLY A 19 3.34 17.60 15.04
N ASP A 20 3.93 16.52 14.49
CA ASP A 20 4.33 16.46 13.08
C ASP A 20 3.10 16.46 12.17
N VAL A 21 2.06 15.72 12.57
CA VAL A 21 0.76 15.67 11.87
C VAL A 21 0.08 17.04 11.90
N ASN A 22 0.00 17.69 13.07
CA ASN A 22 -0.59 19.02 13.21
C ASN A 22 0.17 20.10 12.44
N PHE A 23 1.50 19.98 12.34
CA PHE A 23 2.29 20.87 11.48
C PHE A 23 1.88 20.71 10.00
N ALA A 24 1.76 19.48 9.50
CA ALA A 24 1.31 19.22 8.14
C ALA A 24 -0.13 19.73 7.89
N ILE A 25 -1.05 19.47 8.82
CA ILE A 25 -2.45 19.94 8.77
C ILE A 25 -2.50 21.46 8.61
N LYS A 26 -1.86 22.22 9.50
CA LYS A 26 -1.90 23.69 9.47
C LYS A 26 -1.39 24.25 8.14
N ASN A 27 -0.27 23.71 7.66
CA ASN A 27 0.38 24.20 6.46
C ASN A 27 -0.37 23.83 5.17
N GLN A 28 -0.80 22.56 5.05
CA GLN A 28 -1.34 22.03 3.79
C GLN A 28 -2.86 22.20 3.69
N MET A 29 -3.58 22.10 4.81
CA MET A 29 -5.02 22.37 4.85
C MET A 29 -5.34 23.85 5.09
N ARG A 30 -4.32 24.71 5.27
CA ARG A 30 -4.42 26.17 5.46
C ARG A 30 -5.38 26.56 6.59
N THR A 31 -5.30 25.82 7.70
CA THR A 31 -6.13 26.03 8.89
C THR A 31 -5.27 26.43 10.09
N LYS A 32 -5.88 27.11 11.07
CA LYS A 32 -5.28 27.32 12.39
C LYS A 32 -5.63 26.22 13.39
N SER A 33 -6.59 25.36 13.02
CA SER A 33 -7.03 24.25 13.86
C SER A 33 -6.02 23.11 13.85
N GLU A 34 -6.04 22.30 14.89
CA GLU A 34 -5.17 21.16 15.10
C GLU A 34 -5.99 19.99 15.65
N LEU A 35 -5.52 18.76 15.43
CA LEU A 35 -6.04 17.61 16.16
C LEU A 35 -5.66 17.76 17.62
N SER A 36 -6.66 17.74 18.49
CA SER A 36 -6.46 17.77 19.93
C SER A 36 -5.99 16.42 20.46
N LYS A 37 -5.64 16.36 21.75
CA LYS A 37 -5.33 15.11 22.45
C LYS A 37 -6.56 14.23 22.68
N ASP A 38 -7.75 14.80 22.55
CA ASP A 38 -9.03 14.10 22.71
C ASP A 38 -9.48 13.45 21.40
N SER A 39 -8.75 13.67 20.29
CA SER A 39 -8.95 12.90 19.05
C SER A 39 -8.73 11.42 19.31
N LEU A 40 -9.68 10.59 18.89
CA LEU A 40 -9.59 9.15 19.01
C LEU A 40 -8.77 8.59 17.85
N LEU A 41 -7.75 7.79 18.19
CA LEU A 41 -6.82 7.17 17.25
C LEU A 41 -6.95 5.65 17.35
N GLU A 42 -7.36 5.00 16.27
CA GLU A 42 -7.58 3.56 16.22
C GLU A 42 -6.77 2.94 15.10
N ILE A 43 -5.94 1.93 15.41
CA ILE A 43 -5.26 1.18 14.35
C ILE A 43 -6.31 0.40 13.55
N ILE A 44 -6.33 0.64 12.24
CA ILE A 44 -7.11 -0.12 11.28
C ILE A 44 -6.15 -0.84 10.33
N GLY A 45 -6.52 -2.04 9.87
CA GLY A 45 -5.74 -2.75 8.85
C GLY A 45 -4.46 -3.46 9.30
N ASP A 46 -4.17 -3.55 10.62
CA ASP A 46 -3.11 -4.47 11.09
C ASP A 46 -3.44 -5.90 10.65
N GLY A 47 -2.44 -6.64 10.16
CA GLY A 47 -2.64 -7.98 9.59
C GLY A 47 -3.05 -8.03 8.12
N ASN A 48 -3.39 -6.89 7.49
CA ASN A 48 -3.84 -6.86 6.09
C ASN A 48 -2.71 -6.64 5.07
N GLY A 49 -1.45 -6.78 5.49
CA GLY A 49 -0.28 -6.76 4.59
C GLY A 49 0.19 -5.38 4.15
N PHE A 50 -0.21 -4.31 4.86
CA PHE A 50 0.33 -2.98 4.63
C PHE A 50 1.74 -2.86 5.23
N SER A 51 2.64 -2.19 4.50
CA SER A 51 3.93 -1.73 5.03
C SER A 51 3.76 -0.39 5.78
N SER A 52 2.67 -0.25 6.51
CA SER A 52 2.27 1.00 7.17
C SER A 52 1.40 0.69 8.38
N CYS A 53 1.49 1.54 9.40
CA CYS A 53 0.49 1.65 10.45
C CYS A 53 -0.63 2.56 9.91
N VAL A 54 -1.82 2.00 9.71
CA VAL A 54 -2.98 2.76 9.23
C VAL A 54 -3.87 3.06 10.42
N ILE A 55 -4.24 4.32 10.60
CA ILE A 55 -4.94 4.81 11.78
C ILE A 55 -6.22 5.51 11.33
N LEU A 56 -7.37 5.09 11.85
CA LEU A 56 -8.59 5.88 11.79
C LEU A 56 -8.50 6.95 12.87
N VAL A 57 -8.64 8.20 12.45
CA VAL A 57 -8.66 9.35 13.34
C VAL A 57 -10.09 9.88 13.38
N THR A 58 -10.76 9.74 14.52
CA THR A 58 -11.98 10.51 14.80
C THR A 58 -11.54 11.85 15.35
N CYS A 59 -11.73 12.89 14.54
CA CYS A 59 -11.10 14.18 14.71
C CYS A 59 -11.82 15.01 15.76
N ASP A 60 -11.10 15.39 16.82
CA ASP A 60 -11.47 16.47 17.71
C ASP A 60 -10.59 17.69 17.39
N TRP A 61 -11.21 18.72 16.81
CA TRP A 61 -10.51 19.90 16.30
C TRP A 61 -10.43 20.98 17.37
N SER A 62 -9.21 21.51 17.62
CA SER A 62 -8.98 22.56 18.61
C SER A 62 -9.78 23.84 18.36
N ILE A 63 -10.09 24.11 17.09
CA ILE A 63 -11.02 25.14 16.65
C ILE A 63 -12.13 24.43 15.85
N PRO A 64 -13.39 24.44 16.32
CA PRO A 64 -14.51 23.85 15.60
C PRO A 64 -14.67 24.46 14.21
N SER A 65 -14.85 23.60 13.21
CA SER A 65 -15.11 23.99 11.82
C SER A 65 -15.98 22.95 11.14
N ILE A 66 -16.94 23.40 10.34
CA ILE A 66 -17.77 22.54 9.50
C ILE A 66 -17.02 22.04 8.25
N ASP A 67 -15.95 22.74 7.87
CA ASP A 67 -15.17 22.45 6.65
C ASP A 67 -14.05 21.43 6.89
N LEU A 68 -13.79 21.10 8.16
CA LEU A 68 -12.78 20.10 8.54
C LEU A 68 -13.42 18.71 8.66
N PRO A 69 -12.71 17.64 8.26
CA PRO A 69 -13.27 16.29 8.28
C PRO A 69 -13.49 15.82 9.71
N LYS A 70 -14.62 15.14 9.96
CA LYS A 70 -14.90 14.49 11.26
C LYS A 70 -14.08 13.22 11.46
N LYS A 71 -13.72 12.56 10.36
CA LYS A 71 -12.87 11.37 10.34
C LYS A 71 -11.88 11.46 9.20
N LEU A 72 -10.68 10.97 9.42
CA LEU A 72 -9.67 10.81 8.38
C LEU A 72 -8.87 9.53 8.61
N VAL A 73 -8.21 9.05 7.57
CA VAL A 73 -7.23 7.97 7.66
C VAL A 73 -5.84 8.58 7.69
N LEU A 74 -5.05 8.21 8.68
CA LEU A 74 -3.64 8.54 8.78
C LEU A 74 -2.81 7.28 8.53
N LYS A 75 -2.14 7.22 7.39
CA LYS A 75 -1.22 6.15 7.01
C LYS A 75 0.21 6.57 7.34
N ILE A 76 0.85 5.89 8.27
CA ILE A 76 2.24 6.15 8.68
C ILE A 76 3.12 4.98 8.24
N VAL A 77 4.21 5.26 7.53
CA VAL A 77 5.16 4.21 7.15
C VAL A 77 5.76 3.59 8.40
N SER A 78 5.69 2.27 8.52
CA SER A 78 6.18 1.54 9.69
C SER A 78 6.74 0.18 9.29
N PHE A 79 7.90 -0.15 9.85
CA PHE A 79 8.52 -1.45 9.67
C PHE A 79 8.09 -2.47 10.75
N ALA A 80 7.37 -2.04 11.79
CA ALA A 80 7.00 -2.88 12.92
C ALA A 80 6.19 -4.11 12.49
N HIS A 81 5.26 -3.96 11.54
CA HIS A 81 4.46 -5.08 11.03
C HIS A 81 5.32 -6.09 10.25
N ILE A 82 6.21 -5.60 9.37
CA ILE A 82 7.12 -6.46 8.60
C ILE A 82 8.05 -7.23 9.54
N LYS A 83 8.60 -6.55 10.55
CA LYS A 83 9.43 -7.18 11.58
C LYS A 83 8.67 -8.28 12.33
N ARG A 84 7.44 -8.01 12.77
CA ARG A 84 6.56 -9.03 13.40
C ARG A 84 6.31 -10.23 12.49
N LEU A 85 6.08 -10.01 11.19
CA LEU A 85 5.90 -11.10 10.22
C LEU A 85 7.17 -11.94 10.09
N ILE A 86 8.34 -11.30 9.96
CA ILE A 86 9.64 -11.98 9.87
C ILE A 86 9.91 -12.78 11.15
N ASP A 87 9.72 -12.19 12.33
CA ASP A 87 9.98 -12.84 13.61
C ASP A 87 9.04 -14.05 13.83
N ASN A 88 7.77 -13.94 13.41
CA ASN A 88 6.82 -15.04 13.42
C ASN A 88 7.20 -16.15 12.43
N ALA A 89 7.67 -15.80 11.23
CA ALA A 89 8.14 -16.78 10.27
C ALA A 89 9.40 -17.52 10.77
N LYS A 90 10.31 -16.82 11.46
CA LYS A 90 11.50 -17.40 12.10
C LYS A 90 11.13 -18.34 13.23
N SER A 91 10.24 -17.92 14.15
CA SER A 91 9.84 -18.74 15.29
C SER A 91 9.16 -20.05 14.88
N LYS A 92 8.48 -20.04 13.73
CA LYS A 92 7.86 -21.24 13.12
C LYS A 92 8.80 -22.03 12.21
N GLY A 93 10.06 -21.61 12.04
CA GLY A 93 11.05 -22.29 11.20
C GLY A 93 10.85 -22.13 9.70
N PHE A 94 9.95 -21.25 9.26
CA PHE A 94 9.64 -20.99 7.85
C PHE A 94 10.68 -20.08 7.17
N CYS A 95 11.47 -19.36 7.96
CA CYS A 95 12.49 -18.45 7.48
C CYS A 95 13.84 -18.80 8.12
N LYS A 96 14.76 -19.38 7.34
CA LYS A 96 16.14 -19.71 7.76
C LYS A 96 17.12 -18.78 7.05
N VAL A 97 17.06 -17.50 7.36
CA VAL A 97 17.94 -16.50 6.74
C VAL A 97 19.16 -16.32 7.64
N LYS A 98 20.36 -16.24 7.05
CA LYS A 98 21.59 -15.97 7.82
C LYS A 98 21.63 -14.48 8.19
N SER A 99 22.22 -14.13 9.33
CA SER A 99 22.26 -12.74 9.82
C SER A 99 22.71 -11.68 8.78
N LYS A 100 23.74 -11.97 7.98
CA LYS A 100 24.20 -11.06 6.91
C LYS A 100 23.22 -10.91 5.73
N GLU A 101 22.40 -11.92 5.47
CA GLU A 101 21.35 -11.86 4.44
C GLU A 101 20.15 -11.07 4.96
N GLU A 102 19.89 -11.11 6.27
CA GLU A 102 18.85 -10.31 6.93
C GLU A 102 19.17 -8.81 6.90
N GLU A 103 20.42 -8.43 7.20
CA GLU A 103 20.85 -7.02 7.14
C GLU A 103 20.67 -6.44 5.73
N LYS A 104 21.12 -7.17 4.70
CA LYS A 104 20.92 -6.75 3.30
C LYS A 104 19.46 -6.67 2.91
N MET A 105 18.65 -7.64 3.36
CA MET A 105 17.21 -7.64 3.12
C MET A 105 16.56 -6.41 3.76
N ALA A 106 16.91 -6.11 5.01
CA ALA A 106 16.40 -4.94 5.73
C ALA A 106 16.80 -3.62 5.04
N GLU A 107 18.05 -3.49 4.59
CA GLU A 107 18.51 -2.32 3.81
C GLU A 107 17.74 -2.16 2.49
N HIS A 108 17.55 -3.23 1.74
CA HIS A 108 16.78 -3.18 0.49
C HIS A 108 15.31 -2.84 0.73
N PHE A 109 14.69 -3.41 1.75
CA PHE A 109 13.33 -3.06 2.13
C PHE A 109 13.21 -1.61 2.57
N LEU A 110 14.17 -1.11 3.35
CA LEU A 110 14.23 0.28 3.77
C LEU A 110 14.28 1.24 2.57
N ILE A 111 15.18 1.01 1.63
CA ILE A 111 15.27 1.86 0.43
C ILE A 111 13.96 1.80 -0.36
N SER A 112 13.40 0.59 -0.51
CA SER A 112 12.19 0.37 -1.30
C SER A 112 10.96 1.04 -0.68
N ILE A 113 10.75 0.91 0.63
CA ILE A 113 9.57 1.43 1.31
C ILE A 113 9.55 2.97 1.37
N LEU A 114 10.73 3.58 1.55
CA LEU A 114 10.87 5.04 1.52
C LEU A 114 10.55 5.58 0.13
N ALA A 115 11.07 4.93 -0.92
CA ALA A 115 10.80 5.30 -2.30
C ALA A 115 9.31 5.11 -2.67
N MET A 116 8.73 3.95 -2.35
CA MET A 116 7.32 3.64 -2.64
C MET A 116 6.36 4.63 -1.97
N HIS A 117 6.62 5.03 -0.72
CA HIS A 117 5.79 6.03 -0.03
C HIS A 117 5.84 7.40 -0.70
N SER A 118 7.05 7.89 -1.01
CA SER A 118 7.20 9.18 -1.70
C SER A 118 6.59 9.13 -3.11
N GLN A 119 6.66 7.98 -3.79
CA GLN A 119 6.03 7.74 -5.09
C GLN A 119 4.50 7.73 -4.99
N GLU A 120 3.93 7.13 -3.94
CA GLU A 120 2.48 7.17 -3.66
C GLU A 120 1.99 8.62 -3.49
N ILE A 121 2.74 9.45 -2.76
CA ILE A 121 2.40 10.87 -2.62
C ILE A 121 2.47 11.59 -3.98
N ASN A 122 3.55 11.38 -4.75
CA ASN A 122 3.67 11.97 -6.09
C ASN A 122 2.49 11.57 -7.00
N PHE A 123 2.02 10.33 -6.90
CA PHE A 123 0.86 9.86 -7.66
C PHE A 123 -0.42 10.63 -7.31
N TYR A 124 -0.71 10.83 -6.01
CA TYR A 124 -1.87 11.63 -5.59
C TYR A 124 -1.75 13.11 -5.97
N GLU A 125 -0.56 13.70 -5.91
CA GLU A 125 -0.32 15.07 -6.38
C GLU A 125 -0.63 15.20 -7.88
N ILE A 126 -0.22 14.23 -8.69
CA ILE A 126 -0.50 14.20 -10.13
C ILE A 126 -2.01 14.04 -10.37
N LEU A 127 -2.67 13.13 -9.67
CA LEU A 127 -4.12 12.95 -9.80
C LEU A 127 -4.91 14.21 -9.43
N SER A 128 -4.53 14.89 -8.35
CA SER A 128 -5.20 16.12 -7.91
C SER A 128 -5.02 17.31 -8.86
N SER A 129 -3.92 17.35 -9.62
CA SER A 129 -3.66 18.39 -10.62
C SER A 129 -4.32 18.11 -11.98
N ALA A 130 -4.63 16.84 -12.27
CA ALA A 130 -5.45 16.47 -13.42
C ALA A 130 -6.94 16.73 -13.13
N ASN A 131 -7.71 17.11 -14.15
CA ASN A 131 -9.17 17.27 -14.01
C ASN A 131 -9.82 15.88 -13.83
N THR A 132 -10.08 15.49 -12.59
CA THR A 132 -10.38 14.10 -12.18
C THR A 132 -11.72 13.93 -11.49
N GLU A 133 -12.72 14.76 -11.81
CA GLU A 133 -14.07 14.66 -11.21
C GLU A 133 -14.67 13.23 -11.33
N ASP A 134 -14.28 12.47 -12.36
CA ASP A 134 -14.75 11.10 -12.61
C ASP A 134 -13.86 9.98 -12.03
N ILE A 135 -12.78 10.31 -11.31
CA ILE A 135 -11.87 9.29 -10.76
C ILE A 135 -12.16 9.05 -9.29
N LEU A 136 -12.49 7.80 -8.97
CA LEU A 136 -12.72 7.32 -7.61
C LEU A 136 -11.39 7.18 -6.85
N THR A 137 -10.86 8.30 -6.35
CA THR A 137 -9.67 8.32 -5.49
C THR A 137 -9.96 9.09 -4.20
N PRO A 138 -9.49 8.61 -3.04
CA PRO A 138 -9.70 9.34 -1.78
C PRO A 138 -9.00 10.69 -1.83
N LYS A 139 -9.64 11.72 -1.27
CA LYS A 139 -9.01 13.03 -1.14
C LYS A 139 -7.82 12.95 -0.18
N VAL A 140 -6.64 13.39 -0.62
CA VAL A 140 -5.48 13.59 0.27
C VAL A 140 -5.56 14.99 0.87
N TYR A 141 -5.58 15.07 2.19
CA TYR A 141 -5.64 16.34 2.92
C TYR A 141 -4.25 16.91 3.20
N PHE A 142 -3.31 16.04 3.57
CA PHE A 142 -1.94 16.39 3.89
C PHE A 142 -1.03 15.18 3.74
N SER A 143 0.27 15.41 3.54
CA SER A 143 1.25 14.33 3.47
C SER A 143 2.65 14.81 3.83
N GLN A 144 3.55 13.87 4.10
CA GLN A 144 4.97 14.15 4.32
C GLN A 144 5.79 13.08 3.58
N LYS A 145 6.61 13.53 2.62
CA LYS A 145 7.59 12.70 1.91
C LYS A 145 8.84 12.52 2.75
N PHE A 146 9.61 11.49 2.40
CA PHE A 146 10.99 11.36 2.86
C PHE A 146 11.92 12.20 1.98
N ASP A 147 12.96 12.74 2.61
CA ASP A 147 14.04 13.45 1.94
C ASP A 147 15.36 13.28 2.72
N GLU A 148 16.41 14.00 2.32
CA GLU A 148 17.71 13.89 2.96
C GLU A 148 17.71 14.26 4.44
N THR A 149 16.81 15.19 4.84
CA THR A 149 16.66 15.73 6.19
C THR A 149 15.59 15.01 7.01
N ASN A 150 14.54 14.50 6.35
CA ASN A 150 13.48 13.70 6.96
C ASN A 150 13.55 12.25 6.47
N ARG A 151 14.28 11.41 7.21
CA ARG A 151 14.44 9.98 6.90
C ARG A 151 13.50 9.06 7.67
N CYS A 152 12.73 9.60 8.62
CA CYS A 152 11.96 8.78 9.55
C CYS A 152 10.47 9.09 9.65
N LYS A 153 10.01 10.23 9.13
CA LYS A 153 8.64 10.71 9.37
C LYS A 153 7.86 10.84 8.05
N GLY A 154 7.52 9.71 7.44
CA GLY A 154 6.67 9.65 6.25
C GLY A 154 5.24 9.27 6.60
N PHE A 155 4.27 10.07 6.16
CA PHE A 155 2.84 9.80 6.38
C PHE A 155 1.93 10.44 5.34
N ILE A 156 0.69 9.95 5.24
CA ILE A 156 -0.37 10.51 4.40
C ILE A 156 -1.65 10.59 5.22
N GLY A 157 -2.28 11.77 5.26
CA GLY A 157 -3.61 12.01 5.80
C GLY A 157 -4.62 12.12 4.67
N MET A 158 -5.58 11.21 4.63
CA MET A 158 -6.54 11.10 3.53
C MET A 158 -7.97 10.88 4.03
N GLU A 159 -8.92 11.03 3.12
CA GLU A 159 -10.35 10.82 3.34
C GLU A 159 -10.65 9.42 3.89
N PHE A 160 -11.53 9.38 4.89
CA PHE A 160 -12.13 8.14 5.34
C PHE A 160 -13.46 7.93 4.62
N LEU A 161 -13.56 6.82 3.88
CA LEU A 161 -14.78 6.44 3.18
C LEU A 161 -15.63 5.54 4.08
N GLU A 162 -16.80 6.04 4.49
CA GLU A 162 -17.76 5.28 5.29
C GLU A 162 -18.63 4.36 4.43
N GLY A 163 -19.09 3.25 5.02
CA GLY A 163 -20.01 2.33 4.36
C GLY A 163 -19.38 1.49 3.24
N ILE A 164 -18.05 1.38 3.21
CA ILE A 164 -17.33 0.52 2.27
C ILE A 164 -17.29 -0.92 2.78
N GLY A 165 -17.65 -1.88 1.92
CA GLY A 165 -17.45 -3.31 2.16
C GLY A 165 -16.11 -3.78 1.60
N ILE A 166 -15.41 -4.67 2.32
CA ILE A 166 -14.24 -5.36 1.77
C ILE A 166 -14.74 -6.55 0.97
N ARG A 167 -14.34 -6.64 -0.30
CA ARG A 167 -14.55 -7.84 -1.12
C ARG A 167 -13.21 -8.51 -1.38
N HIS A 168 -13.15 -9.82 -1.16
CA HIS A 168 -11.99 -10.65 -1.40
C HIS A 168 -11.96 -11.16 -2.84
N SER A 169 -10.77 -11.49 -3.35
CA SER A 169 -10.56 -11.95 -4.72
C SER A 169 -11.21 -13.30 -5.04
N TYR A 170 -11.66 -14.05 -4.03
CA TYR A 170 -12.39 -15.31 -4.20
C TYR A 170 -13.91 -15.14 -4.24
N GLU A 171 -14.42 -13.93 -4.01
CA GLU A 171 -15.85 -13.63 -4.05
C GLU A 171 -16.30 -13.31 -5.48
N ASN A 172 -17.48 -13.80 -5.85
CA ASN A 172 -18.06 -13.54 -7.16
C ASN A 172 -18.55 -12.09 -7.27
N CYS A 173 -18.36 -11.48 -8.44
CA CYS A 173 -18.83 -10.13 -8.75
C CYS A 173 -19.72 -10.15 -9.99
N THR A 174 -20.79 -9.37 -9.97
CA THR A 174 -21.60 -9.11 -11.16
C THR A 174 -20.90 -8.11 -12.08
N VAL A 175 -21.26 -8.11 -13.36
CA VAL A 175 -20.73 -7.15 -14.34
C VAL A 175 -21.02 -5.71 -13.90
N GLN A 176 -22.20 -5.47 -13.35
CA GLN A 176 -22.65 -4.16 -12.89
C GLN A 176 -21.80 -3.62 -11.73
N GLU A 177 -21.36 -4.50 -10.82
CA GLU A 177 -20.45 -4.13 -9.74
C GLU A 177 -19.03 -3.85 -10.24
N LEU A 178 -18.57 -4.58 -11.27
CA LEU A 178 -17.24 -4.41 -11.84
C LEU A 178 -17.10 -3.17 -12.74
N GLN A 179 -18.16 -2.79 -13.43
CA GLN A 179 -18.10 -1.77 -14.48
C GLN A 179 -17.59 -0.40 -13.98
N PRO A 180 -18.04 0.16 -12.84
CA PRO A 180 -17.51 1.43 -12.32
C PRO A 180 -16.02 1.36 -11.99
N ILE A 181 -15.56 0.21 -11.52
CA ILE A 181 -14.16 -0.04 -11.12
C ILE A 181 -13.29 -0.10 -12.37
N LEU A 182 -13.69 -0.90 -13.37
CA LEU A 182 -12.99 -0.99 -14.65
C LEU A 182 -12.95 0.38 -15.36
N LYS A 183 -14.04 1.15 -15.29
CA LYS A 183 -14.07 2.52 -15.83
C LYS A 183 -13.08 3.43 -15.10
N SER A 184 -13.02 3.36 -13.76
CA SER A 184 -12.07 4.16 -12.97
C SER A 184 -10.61 3.79 -13.27
N ILE A 185 -10.31 2.50 -13.41
CA ILE A 185 -8.98 2.01 -13.82
C ILE A 185 -8.62 2.54 -15.21
N ALA A 186 -9.55 2.43 -16.17
CA ALA A 186 -9.35 2.92 -17.52
C ALA A 186 -9.13 4.44 -17.54
N SER A 187 -9.87 5.21 -16.72
CA SER A 187 -9.67 6.67 -16.58
C SER A 187 -8.28 6.99 -16.03
N ILE A 188 -7.83 6.32 -14.96
CA ILE A 188 -6.48 6.50 -14.39
C ILE A 188 -5.41 6.14 -15.42
N GLN A 189 -5.58 5.04 -16.15
CA GLN A 189 -4.67 4.65 -17.23
C GLN A 189 -4.66 5.67 -18.35
N ALA A 190 -5.81 6.20 -18.76
CA ALA A 190 -5.91 7.23 -19.79
C ALA A 190 -5.25 8.54 -19.36
N LEU A 191 -5.31 8.92 -18.08
CA LEU A 191 -4.63 10.11 -17.56
C LEU A 191 -3.13 10.10 -17.83
N SER A 192 -2.49 8.93 -17.82
CA SER A 192 -1.06 8.82 -18.11
C SER A 192 -0.66 9.43 -19.47
N PHE A 193 -1.60 9.53 -20.41
CA PHE A 193 -1.37 10.16 -21.71
C PHE A 193 -1.38 11.69 -21.64
N SER A 194 -2.15 12.27 -20.71
CA SER A 194 -2.34 13.70 -20.54
C SER A 194 -1.37 14.32 -19.51
N VAL A 195 -0.79 13.52 -18.62
CA VAL A 195 0.18 13.99 -17.63
C VAL A 195 1.49 14.42 -18.32
N PRO A 196 2.03 15.61 -18.01
CA PRO A 196 3.33 16.05 -18.53
C PRO A 196 4.44 15.05 -18.22
N ASN A 197 5.37 14.85 -19.16
CA ASN A 197 6.46 13.88 -18.99
C ASN A 197 7.33 14.15 -17.75
N GLU A 198 7.51 15.41 -17.34
CA GLU A 198 8.28 15.76 -16.14
C GLU A 198 7.60 15.25 -14.86
N ASP A 199 6.28 15.35 -14.78
CA ASP A 199 5.51 14.82 -13.65
C ASP A 199 5.44 13.30 -13.70
N PHE A 200 5.25 12.74 -14.90
CA PHE A 200 5.27 11.29 -15.09
C PHE A 200 6.59 10.66 -14.61
N LYS A 201 7.73 11.32 -14.86
CA LYS A 201 9.05 10.88 -14.39
C LYS A 201 9.19 10.85 -12.86
N LYS A 202 8.40 11.63 -12.11
CA LYS A 202 8.42 11.61 -10.64
C LYS A 202 7.84 10.31 -10.06
N ILE A 203 7.11 9.56 -10.88
CA ILE A 203 6.49 8.28 -10.52
C ILE A 203 6.96 7.11 -11.39
N GLU A 204 7.80 7.39 -12.38
CA GLU A 204 8.46 6.39 -13.21
C GLU A 204 9.70 5.89 -12.47
N ASP A 205 9.53 4.88 -11.61
CA ASP A 205 10.64 4.10 -11.07
C ASP A 205 10.40 2.61 -11.36
N GLU A 206 10.70 2.22 -12.59
CA GLU A 206 10.70 0.82 -13.01
C GLU A 206 11.68 -0.02 -12.19
N SER A 207 12.65 0.59 -11.50
CA SER A 207 13.80 -0.12 -10.95
C SER A 207 13.59 -0.60 -9.52
N VAL A 208 13.00 0.21 -8.64
CA VAL A 208 12.89 -0.15 -7.22
C VAL A 208 11.87 -1.26 -7.04
N TYR A 209 10.67 -1.08 -7.59
CA TYR A 209 9.62 -2.08 -7.47
C TYR A 209 9.98 -3.40 -8.16
N ALA A 210 10.53 -3.34 -9.38
CA ALA A 210 10.94 -4.54 -10.09
C ALA A 210 12.02 -5.30 -9.32
N LYS A 211 13.03 -4.62 -8.77
CA LYS A 211 14.07 -5.26 -7.95
C LYS A 211 13.50 -5.89 -6.68
N SER A 212 12.57 -5.23 -5.98
CA SER A 212 11.96 -5.79 -4.77
C SER A 212 11.14 -7.05 -5.07
N VAL A 213 10.33 -7.04 -6.14
CA VAL A 213 9.50 -8.19 -6.51
C VAL A 213 10.32 -9.30 -7.13
N GLU A 214 11.31 -8.98 -7.95
CA GLU A 214 12.23 -9.96 -8.52
C GLU A 214 12.95 -10.71 -7.40
N ALA A 215 13.46 -10.01 -6.38
CA ALA A 215 14.05 -10.66 -5.21
C ALA A 215 13.04 -11.59 -4.51
N MET A 216 11.82 -11.11 -4.27
CA MET A 216 10.78 -11.87 -3.56
C MET A 216 10.27 -13.09 -4.34
N MET A 217 10.12 -13.02 -5.66
CA MET A 217 9.60 -14.13 -6.47
C MET A 217 10.69 -14.87 -7.26
N SER A 218 11.96 -14.57 -7.02
CA SER A 218 13.06 -15.43 -7.46
C SER A 218 13.01 -16.79 -6.73
N GLY A 219 13.67 -17.80 -7.30
CA GLY A 219 13.46 -19.22 -6.95
C GLY A 219 13.42 -19.56 -5.46
N GLU A 220 14.27 -18.98 -4.62
CA GLU A 220 14.25 -19.23 -3.17
C GLU A 220 13.11 -18.51 -2.44
N GLY A 221 12.75 -17.29 -2.87
CA GLY A 221 11.61 -16.56 -2.29
C GLY A 221 10.28 -17.25 -2.58
N MET A 222 10.08 -17.73 -3.82
CA MET A 222 8.89 -18.52 -4.18
C MET A 222 8.80 -19.84 -3.39
N LYS A 223 9.92 -20.52 -3.16
CA LYS A 223 9.94 -21.75 -2.33
C LYS A 223 9.40 -21.48 -0.93
N GLY A 224 9.83 -20.39 -0.28
CA GLY A 224 9.33 -20.01 1.04
C GLY A 224 7.83 -19.76 1.05
N CYS A 225 7.29 -19.05 0.05
CA CYS A 225 5.85 -18.83 -0.08
C CYS A 225 5.07 -20.14 -0.27
N PHE A 226 5.58 -21.05 -1.10
CA PHE A 226 4.96 -22.34 -1.35
C PHE A 226 4.97 -23.25 -0.13
N GLU A 227 6.08 -23.29 0.61
CA GLU A 227 6.16 -24.05 1.84
C GLU A 227 5.20 -23.54 2.89
N HIS A 228 5.11 -22.21 3.05
CA HIS A 228 4.17 -21.59 3.97
C HIS A 228 2.70 -21.93 3.61
N THR A 229 2.35 -21.91 2.32
CA THR A 229 1.01 -22.33 1.87
C THR A 229 0.78 -23.81 2.15
N ARG A 230 1.75 -24.68 1.84
CA ARG A 230 1.64 -26.13 2.09
C ARG A 230 1.39 -26.43 3.57
N LEU A 231 2.14 -25.79 4.46
CA LEU A 231 2.07 -26.06 5.90
C LEU A 231 0.79 -25.50 6.56
N ARG A 232 0.02 -24.66 5.87
CA ARG A 232 -1.25 -24.13 6.38
C ARG A 232 -2.35 -25.20 6.39
N ASP A 233 -2.37 -26.04 5.36
CA ASP A 233 -3.23 -27.22 5.26
C ASP A 233 -2.52 -28.25 4.37
N PRO A 234 -1.71 -29.15 4.96
CA PRO A 234 -0.93 -30.11 4.18
C PRO A 234 -1.78 -31.07 3.36
N GLU A 235 -2.97 -31.44 3.85
CA GLU A 235 -3.86 -32.36 3.13
C GLU A 235 -4.43 -31.70 1.89
N GLN A 236 -4.84 -30.43 1.99
CA GLN A 236 -5.40 -29.70 0.86
C GLN A 236 -4.34 -29.21 -0.13
N PHE A 237 -3.21 -28.68 0.36
CA PHE A 237 -2.31 -27.87 -0.45
C PHE A 237 -1.08 -28.59 -0.98
N THR A 238 -0.71 -29.78 -0.49
CA THR A 238 0.53 -30.46 -0.93
C THR A 238 0.53 -30.71 -2.43
N ASP A 239 -0.46 -31.41 -2.96
CA ASP A 239 -0.54 -31.74 -4.39
C ASP A 239 -0.62 -30.48 -5.26
N ILE A 240 -1.34 -29.45 -4.79
CA ILE A 240 -1.49 -28.17 -5.50
C ILE A 240 -0.15 -27.46 -5.60
N VAL A 241 0.57 -27.36 -4.47
CA VAL A 241 1.87 -26.70 -4.40
C VAL A 241 2.89 -27.45 -5.25
N GLU A 242 2.95 -28.78 -5.15
CA GLU A 242 3.85 -29.61 -5.97
C GLU A 242 3.58 -29.45 -7.46
N ARG A 243 2.30 -29.45 -7.86
CA ARG A 243 1.91 -29.20 -9.26
C ARG A 243 2.39 -27.82 -9.75
N ILE A 244 2.19 -26.77 -8.95
CA ILE A 244 2.63 -25.41 -9.31
C ILE A 244 4.17 -25.35 -9.41
N GLN A 245 4.88 -25.94 -8.44
CA GLN A 245 6.34 -26.01 -8.44
C GLN A 245 6.88 -26.81 -9.63
N GLY A 246 6.14 -27.83 -10.11
CA GLY A 246 6.48 -28.62 -11.28
C GLY A 246 6.57 -27.81 -12.59
N TYR A 247 5.86 -26.67 -12.70
CA TYR A 247 6.03 -25.74 -13.83
C TYR A 247 7.32 -24.91 -13.74
N GLY A 248 7.99 -24.92 -12.58
CA GLY A 248 9.27 -24.26 -12.35
C GLY A 248 9.22 -22.74 -12.56
N THR A 249 10.28 -22.19 -13.14
CA THR A 249 10.40 -20.75 -13.43
C THR A 249 9.48 -20.28 -14.56
N LYS A 250 8.77 -21.19 -15.25
CA LYS A 250 7.84 -20.83 -16.34
C LYS A 250 6.55 -20.17 -15.85
N VAL A 251 6.27 -20.26 -14.55
CA VAL A 251 5.06 -19.67 -13.94
C VAL A 251 5.09 -18.14 -13.99
N LEU A 252 6.28 -17.54 -13.91
CA LEU A 252 6.45 -16.08 -13.89
C LEU A 252 7.40 -15.62 -14.98
N ASP A 253 6.88 -14.83 -15.92
CA ASP A 253 7.68 -14.08 -16.88
C ASP A 253 7.71 -12.61 -16.46
N PHE A 254 8.71 -12.26 -15.65
CA PHE A 254 8.89 -10.90 -15.16
C PHE A 254 9.11 -9.89 -16.28
N LYS A 255 9.89 -10.26 -17.29
CA LYS A 255 10.16 -9.39 -18.43
C LYS A 255 8.86 -9.04 -19.13
N LYS A 256 7.98 -10.02 -19.35
CA LYS A 256 6.65 -9.82 -19.93
C LYS A 256 5.73 -9.05 -18.99
N ALA A 257 5.75 -9.33 -17.69
CA ALA A 257 4.90 -8.66 -16.70
C ALA A 257 5.20 -7.15 -16.62
N PHE A 258 6.48 -6.77 -16.54
CA PHE A 258 6.90 -5.37 -16.49
C PHE A 258 6.86 -4.64 -17.84
N ASN A 259 6.69 -5.36 -18.95
CA ASN A 259 6.59 -4.77 -20.30
C ASN A 259 5.27 -5.14 -20.99
N LEU A 260 4.22 -5.44 -20.22
CA LEU A 260 2.95 -5.94 -20.77
C LEU A 260 2.31 -4.94 -21.72
N ASN A 261 2.40 -3.64 -21.42
CA ASN A 261 1.95 -2.57 -22.31
C ASN A 261 2.59 -2.71 -23.70
N LYS A 262 3.92 -2.86 -23.76
CA LYS A 262 4.68 -3.00 -25.02
C LYS A 262 4.29 -4.29 -25.77
N VAL A 263 4.09 -5.39 -25.05
CA VAL A 263 3.64 -6.67 -25.62
C VAL A 263 2.26 -6.56 -26.25
N LEU A 264 1.38 -5.73 -25.67
CA LEU A 264 0.04 -5.44 -26.17
C LEU A 264 0.01 -4.32 -27.24
N GLY A 265 1.17 -3.81 -27.67
CA GLY A 265 1.28 -2.75 -28.66
C GLY A 265 1.01 -1.33 -28.12
N ILE A 266 0.92 -1.16 -26.80
CA ILE A 266 0.82 0.15 -26.15
C ILE A 266 2.24 0.70 -25.98
N THR A 267 2.56 1.74 -26.75
CA THR A 267 3.92 2.28 -26.85
C THR A 267 4.31 3.19 -25.68
N LYS A 268 3.33 3.78 -24.99
CA LYS A 268 3.56 4.61 -23.79
C LYS A 268 3.44 3.76 -22.52
N ASN A 269 4.25 4.09 -21.51
CA ASN A 269 4.03 3.61 -20.15
C ASN A 269 2.72 4.23 -19.61
N VAL A 270 1.92 3.42 -18.90
CA VAL A 270 0.64 3.84 -18.33
C VAL A 270 0.65 3.64 -16.82
N PHE A 271 -0.20 4.35 -16.10
CA PHE A 271 -0.35 4.14 -14.66
C PHE A 271 -0.95 2.77 -14.38
N VAL A 272 -0.32 2.03 -13.48
CA VAL A 272 -0.81 0.74 -13.01
C VAL A 272 -0.92 0.79 -11.50
N HIS A 273 -2.14 0.70 -10.99
CA HIS A 273 -2.37 0.62 -9.55
C HIS A 273 -2.10 -0.81 -9.07
N ARG A 274 -1.04 -0.98 -8.27
CA ARG A 274 -0.54 -2.29 -7.83
C ARG A 274 -1.57 -3.07 -6.99
N ASP A 275 -2.30 -2.40 -6.11
CA ASP A 275 -3.24 -3.11 -5.22
C ASP A 275 -4.54 -3.53 -5.92
N LEU A 276 -4.82 -3.00 -7.12
CA LEU A 276 -5.98 -3.42 -7.92
C LEU A 276 -5.74 -4.76 -8.63
N TRP A 277 -4.50 -5.26 -8.68
CA TRP A 277 -4.21 -6.64 -9.09
C TRP A 277 -4.65 -7.67 -8.05
N LYS A 278 -4.86 -7.24 -6.79
CA LYS A 278 -5.60 -8.00 -5.78
C LYS A 278 -7.05 -7.52 -5.67
N LEU A 279 -7.69 -7.15 -6.78
CA LEU A 279 -9.15 -6.98 -6.89
C LEU A 279 -9.85 -6.49 -5.60
N THR A 280 -9.47 -5.31 -5.12
CA THR A 280 -10.24 -4.67 -4.06
C THR A 280 -11.47 -4.05 -4.71
N PHE A 281 -12.56 -4.82 -4.74
CA PHE A 281 -13.82 -4.37 -5.30
C PHE A 281 -14.63 -3.64 -4.22
N TYR A 282 -14.92 -2.36 -4.45
CA TYR A 282 -15.84 -1.59 -3.63
C TYR A 282 -17.11 -1.30 -4.42
N GLY A 283 -18.25 -1.75 -3.90
CA GLY A 283 -19.59 -1.40 -4.36
C GLY A 283 -20.49 -1.11 -3.16
N PRO A 284 -21.55 -0.29 -3.31
CA PRO A 284 -22.47 -0.02 -2.21
C PRO A 284 -23.30 -1.27 -1.88
N ASN A 285 -23.26 -1.65 -0.59
CA ASN A 285 -24.06 -2.66 0.11
C ASN A 285 -25.09 -3.48 -0.69
N ASN A 286 -24.97 -4.80 -0.58
CA ASN A 286 -26.11 -5.68 -0.36
C ASN A 286 -25.80 -6.62 0.80
N GLN A 287 -26.67 -6.62 1.81
CA GLN A 287 -26.71 -7.63 2.86
C GLN A 287 -26.86 -9.01 2.22
N MET A 288 -26.08 -10.00 2.65
CA MET A 288 -26.57 -11.37 2.84
C MET A 288 -25.75 -12.12 3.88
N ASP A 289 -26.50 -12.68 4.82
CA ASP A 289 -26.10 -13.68 5.80
C ASP A 289 -25.55 -14.96 5.14
N ASN A 290 -24.71 -15.65 5.92
CA ASN A 290 -24.33 -17.07 5.80
C ASN A 290 -23.50 -17.48 4.56
N LEU A 291 -22.22 -17.75 4.77
CA LEU A 291 -21.72 -19.13 4.82
C LEU A 291 -20.26 -19.21 5.27
N ARG A 292 -20.03 -20.26 6.07
CA ARG A 292 -18.77 -20.70 6.66
C ARG A 292 -17.70 -20.98 5.61
N LEU A 293 -16.47 -20.51 5.87
CA LEU A 293 -15.21 -21.26 5.79
C LEU A 293 -14.27 -20.71 6.87
#